data_AF-A0A535FUW4-F1
#
_entry.id   AF-A0A535FUW4-F1
#
_cell.length_a   1.000
_cell.length_b   1.000
_cell.length_c   1.000
_cell.angle_alpha   90.00
_cell.angle_beta   90.00
_cell.angle_gamma   90.00
#
_symmetry.space_group_name_H-M   'P 1'
#
loop_
_entity.id
_entity.type
_entity.pdbx_description
1 polymer ?
#
loop_
_entity_poly.entity_id
_entity_poly.type
_entity_poly.pdbx_seq_one_letter_code
_entity_poly.pdbx_strand_id
1 'polypeptide(L)'
;MHNIRIYAAPSLSVVIDQLSVYSSTGVLTIWRAADTRQEVARITIELGRPLYIYRGSYWENATEPFLAWINTWGEIHFSFQPTEARLQSPAPSPSTNGHSSPQPVSEKTIATLTTFGQTYAAANLPRYDRTIFLLINGRRTVSDLSQLIRRSPEEIYTTLQRLQNQQLITFETLAPQP
;
A
#
# COMPACT_ATOMS: atom_id res chain seq x y z
N MET A 1 9.49 18.87 -6.70
CA MET A 1 10.58 17.90 -6.91
C MET A 1 10.96 17.33 -5.55
N HIS A 2 10.45 16.16 -5.18
CA HIS A 2 10.78 15.54 -3.89
C HIS A 2 12.08 14.75 -4.03
N ASN A 3 13.15 15.17 -3.33
CA ASN A 3 14.40 14.42 -3.27
C ASN A 3 14.18 13.14 -2.47
N ILE A 4 13.96 12.03 -3.18
CA ILE A 4 13.94 10.69 -2.55
C ILE A 4 15.38 10.42 -2.09
N ARG A 5 15.59 10.34 -0.77
CA ARG A 5 16.88 9.92 -0.22
C ARG A 5 17.05 8.42 -0.41
N ILE A 6 18.10 8.05 -1.13
CA ILE A 6 18.50 6.66 -1.35
C ILE A 6 19.65 6.37 -0.38
N TYR A 7 19.51 5.29 0.37
CA TYR A 7 20.48 4.78 1.32
C TYR A 7 21.01 3.44 0.82
N ALA A 8 22.23 3.08 1.21
CA ALA A 8 22.80 1.76 0.93
C ALA A 8 22.83 0.93 2.22
N ALA A 9 22.54 -0.36 2.11
CA ALA A 9 22.65 -1.32 3.19
C ALA A 9 23.25 -2.64 2.69
N PRO A 10 24.02 -3.36 3.53
CA PRO A 10 24.64 -4.62 3.15
C PRO A 10 23.61 -5.75 2.98
N SER A 11 22.42 -5.64 3.57
CA SER A 11 21.33 -6.60 3.41
C SER A 11 19.98 -6.03 3.86
N LEU A 12 18.88 -6.67 3.44
CA LEU A 12 17.51 -6.34 3.89
C LEU A 12 17.35 -6.52 5.39
N SER A 13 17.99 -7.53 5.96
CA SER A 13 17.83 -7.88 7.38
C SER A 13 18.28 -6.74 8.30
N VAL A 14 19.35 -6.02 7.95
CA VAL A 14 19.83 -4.84 8.70
C VAL A 14 18.80 -3.71 8.65
N VAL A 15 18.17 -3.50 7.50
CA VAL A 15 17.14 -2.46 7.34
C VAL A 15 15.90 -2.81 8.15
N ILE A 16 15.44 -4.07 8.11
CA ILE A 16 14.26 -4.52 8.89
C ILE A 16 14.53 -4.41 10.40
N ASP A 17 15.72 -4.82 10.87
CA ASP A 17 16.10 -4.70 12.27
C ASP A 17 16.02 -3.25 12.74
N GLN A 18 16.59 -2.32 11.97
CA GLN A 18 16.53 -0.91 12.26
C GLN A 18 15.07 -0.39 12.28
N LEU A 19 14.25 -0.76 11.30
CA LEU A 19 12.84 -0.36 11.26
C LEU A 19 12.02 -0.94 12.42
N SER A 20 12.37 -2.15 12.87
CA SER A 20 11.81 -2.79 14.08
C SER A 20 12.17 -2.01 15.34
N VAL A 21 13.43 -1.62 15.51
CA VAL A 21 13.90 -0.81 16.66
C VAL A 21 13.12 0.50 16.77
N TYR A 22 12.86 1.16 15.63
CA TYR A 22 12.13 2.43 15.60
C TYR A 22 10.59 2.27 15.50
N SER A 23 10.07 1.03 15.45
CA SER A 23 8.64 0.75 15.22
C SER A 23 8.06 1.53 14.02
N SER A 24 8.88 1.69 12.98
CA SER A 24 8.57 2.56 11.84
C SER A 24 7.46 1.95 10.99
N THR A 25 6.50 2.76 10.57
CA THR A 25 5.45 2.38 9.61
C THR A 25 5.67 3.14 8.30
N GLY A 26 5.59 2.45 7.17
CA GLY A 26 5.85 3.06 5.87
C GLY A 26 6.11 2.08 4.75
N VAL A 27 6.47 2.61 3.58
CA VAL A 27 6.83 1.83 2.40
C VAL A 27 8.33 1.86 2.21
N LEU A 28 8.94 0.68 2.29
CA LEU A 28 10.35 0.45 1.99
C LEU A 28 10.47 0.04 0.51
N THR A 29 11.13 0.86 -0.30
CA THR A 29 11.48 0.52 -1.69
C THR A 29 12.95 0.10 -1.73
N ILE A 30 13.25 -1.00 -2.41
CA ILE A 30 14.56 -1.64 -2.44
C ILE A 30 14.95 -1.88 -3.89
N TRP A 31 16.19 -1.57 -4.21
CA TRP A 31 16.83 -1.83 -5.47
C TRP A 31 18.05 -2.70 -5.25
N ARG A 32 18.24 -3.68 -6.11
CA ARG A 32 19.49 -4.42 -6.18
C ARG A 32 20.61 -3.51 -6.67
N ALA A 33 21.78 -3.54 -6.01
CA ALA A 33 22.93 -2.73 -6.40
C ALA A 33 23.60 -3.22 -7.71
N ALA A 34 23.32 -4.45 -8.16
CA ALA A 34 23.97 -5.06 -9.33
C ALA A 34 23.52 -4.46 -10.68
N ASP A 35 24.52 -4.16 -11.53
CA ASP A 35 24.45 -3.27 -12.69
C ASP A 35 23.53 -3.71 -13.86
N THR A 36 23.11 -4.97 -13.91
CA THR A 36 22.50 -5.56 -15.13
C THR A 36 21.00 -5.84 -15.05
N ARG A 37 20.40 -5.81 -13.85
CA ARG A 37 18.94 -5.98 -13.69
C ARG A 37 18.45 -5.05 -12.58
N GLN A 38 17.65 -4.05 -12.94
CA GLN A 38 16.91 -3.20 -12.00
C GLN A 38 15.77 -4.01 -11.38
N GLU A 39 16.11 -4.96 -10.51
CA GLU A 39 15.14 -5.65 -9.68
C GLU A 39 14.73 -4.72 -8.54
N VAL A 40 13.46 -4.33 -8.55
CA VAL A 40 12.85 -3.46 -7.53
C VAL A 40 11.85 -4.26 -6.72
N ALA A 41 11.99 -4.20 -5.40
CA ALA A 41 11.03 -4.73 -4.46
C ALA A 41 10.48 -3.61 -3.59
N ARG A 42 9.17 -3.60 -3.35
CA ARG A 42 8.52 -2.69 -2.41
C ARG A 42 7.98 -3.50 -1.25
N ILE A 43 8.16 -3.04 -0.02
CA ILE A 43 7.71 -3.72 1.18
C ILE A 43 6.93 -2.72 2.03
N THR A 44 5.70 -3.07 2.39
CA THR A 44 4.93 -2.32 3.40
C THR A 44 5.40 -2.77 4.77
N ILE A 45 5.83 -1.81 5.58
CA ILE A 45 6.28 -1.98 6.94
C ILE A 45 5.22 -1.38 7.86
N GLU A 46 4.75 -2.14 8.84
CA GLU A 46 3.81 -1.70 9.87
C GLU A 46 4.39 -1.98 11.25
N LEU A 47 4.55 -0.92 12.06
CA LEU A 47 5.13 -1.00 13.41
C LEU A 47 6.48 -1.75 13.42
N GLY A 48 7.29 -1.51 12.38
CA GLY A 48 8.60 -2.14 12.19
C GLY A 48 8.57 -3.54 11.61
N ARG A 49 7.40 -4.12 11.30
CA ARG A 49 7.26 -5.46 10.73
C ARG A 49 6.89 -5.40 9.24
N PRO A 50 7.51 -6.22 8.38
CA PRO A 50 7.09 -6.32 7.00
C PRO A 50 5.75 -7.07 6.90
N LEU A 51 4.76 -6.46 6.22
CA LEU A 51 3.41 -7.02 6.05
C LEU A 51 3.20 -7.54 4.62
N TYR A 52 3.45 -6.67 3.64
CA TYR A 52 3.24 -6.98 2.22
C TYR A 52 4.47 -6.67 1.40
N ILE A 53 4.69 -7.46 0.37
CA ILE A 53 5.74 -7.28 -0.62
C ILE A 53 5.08 -7.10 -1.98
N TYR A 54 5.51 -6.07 -2.69
CA TYR A 54 5.15 -5.78 -4.06
C TYR A 54 6.34 -6.05 -4.97
N ARG A 55 6.15 -7.00 -5.89
CA ARG A 55 7.14 -7.40 -6.89
C ARG A 55 6.53 -7.22 -8.28
N GLY A 56 6.93 -6.15 -8.97
CA GLY A 56 6.47 -5.86 -10.33
C GLY A 56 4.97 -5.59 -10.39
N SER A 57 4.15 -6.64 -10.49
CA SER A 57 2.67 -6.57 -10.60
C SER A 57 1.93 -7.37 -9.52
N TYR A 58 2.64 -8.08 -8.65
CA TYR A 58 2.04 -8.98 -7.66
C TYR A 58 2.27 -8.45 -6.24
N TRP A 59 1.18 -8.38 -5.47
CA TRP A 59 1.18 -8.15 -4.04
C TRP A 59 1.12 -9.51 -3.34
N GLU A 60 2.13 -9.83 -2.54
CA GLU A 60 2.23 -11.07 -1.78
C GLU A 60 2.50 -10.76 -0.31
N ASN A 61 2.11 -11.66 0.59
CA ASN A 61 2.45 -11.52 2.01
C ASN A 61 3.97 -11.56 2.19
N ALA A 62 4.47 -10.77 3.14
CA ALA A 62 5.87 -10.80 3.54
C ALA A 62 6.21 -12.13 4.23
N THR A 63 6.50 -13.14 3.43
CA THR A 63 6.85 -14.49 3.89
C THR A 63 8.38 -14.67 3.88
N GLU A 64 8.87 -15.54 4.76
CA GLU A 64 10.30 -15.90 4.86
C GLU A 64 10.99 -16.19 3.52
N PRO A 65 10.43 -16.98 2.57
CA PRO A 65 11.08 -17.23 1.29
C PRO A 65 11.32 -15.97 0.45
N PHE A 66 10.46 -14.95 0.56
CA PHE A 66 10.64 -13.69 -0.16
C PHE A 66 11.70 -12.81 0.50
N LEU A 67 11.72 -12.75 1.82
CA LEU A 67 12.77 -12.06 2.56
C LEU A 67 14.13 -12.72 2.30
N ALA A 68 14.18 -14.05 2.25
CA ALA A 68 15.37 -14.81 1.90
C ALA A 68 15.83 -14.50 0.46
N TRP A 69 14.90 -14.44 -0.49
CA TRP A 69 15.20 -14.07 -1.88
C TRP A 69 15.82 -12.67 -1.99
N ILE A 70 15.28 -11.65 -1.34
CA ILE A 70 15.88 -10.29 -1.37
C ILE A 70 17.26 -10.31 -0.71
N ASN A 71 17.46 -11.08 0.36
CA ASN A 71 18.79 -11.22 0.98
C ASN A 71 19.81 -11.89 0.03
N THR A 72 19.40 -12.64 -1.00
CA THR A 72 20.33 -13.16 -2.02
C THR A 72 20.92 -12.06 -2.93
N TRP A 73 20.36 -10.86 -2.91
CA TRP A 73 20.84 -9.74 -3.72
C TRP A 73 22.18 -9.18 -3.22
N GLY A 74 22.52 -9.43 -1.95
CA GLY A 74 23.70 -8.86 -1.29
C GLY A 74 23.46 -7.39 -0.95
N GLU A 75 24.35 -6.51 -1.41
CA GLU A 75 24.22 -5.08 -1.21
C GLU A 75 22.96 -4.53 -1.92
N ILE A 76 22.20 -3.75 -1.17
CA ILE A 76 20.94 -3.16 -1.62
C ILE A 76 20.96 -1.66 -1.44
N HIS A 77 20.33 -0.96 -2.37
CA HIS A 77 19.93 0.42 -2.18
C HIS A 77 18.48 0.44 -1.75
N PHE A 78 18.10 1.34 -0.85
CA PHE A 78 16.73 1.44 -0.38
C PHE A 78 16.33 2.89 -0.11
N SER A 79 15.02 3.12 -0.13
CA SER A 79 14.41 4.35 0.34
C SER A 79 13.21 3.98 1.18
N PHE A 80 13.06 4.67 2.30
CA PHE A 80 11.94 4.47 3.20
C PHE A 80 11.06 5.70 3.16
N GLN A 81 9.80 5.50 2.78
CA GLN A 81 8.77 6.52 2.83
C GLN A 81 7.90 6.23 4.06
N PRO A 82 8.13 6.93 5.19
CA PRO A 82 7.28 6.76 6.36
C PRO A 82 5.84 7.11 6.00
N THR A 83 4.94 6.17 6.24
CA THR A 83 3.50 6.42 6.23
C THR A 83 3.20 6.77 7.67
N GLU A 84 2.92 8.05 7.96
CA GLU A 84 2.72 8.55 9.32
C GLU A 84 1.59 7.79 10.04
N ALA A 85 1.90 6.66 10.66
CA ALA A 85 1.21 6.19 11.84
C ALA A 85 1.70 7.11 12.96
N ARG A 86 1.01 8.26 13.07
CA ARG A 86 1.21 9.27 14.10
C ARG A 86 1.02 8.59 15.46
N LEU A 87 2.08 8.02 16.03
CA LEU A 87 2.18 7.92 17.49
C LEU A 87 2.31 9.36 17.97
N GLN A 88 1.16 9.98 18.19
CA GLN A 88 1.05 11.18 18.99
C GLN A 88 1.62 10.84 20.36
N SER A 89 2.89 11.14 20.56
CA SER A 89 3.30 11.59 21.89
C SER A 89 2.41 12.79 22.21
N PRO A 90 1.72 12.85 23.36
CA PRO A 90 0.96 14.03 23.73
C PRO A 90 1.96 15.18 23.92
N ALA A 91 2.17 15.98 22.87
CA ALA A 91 2.92 17.22 22.98
C ALA A 91 2.04 18.22 23.74
N PRO A 92 2.58 18.95 24.74
CA PRO A 92 1.84 19.97 25.44
C PRO A 92 1.49 21.10 24.46
N SER A 93 0.23 21.51 24.50
CA SER A 93 -0.34 22.58 23.68
C SER A 93 0.53 23.85 23.70
N PRO A 94 0.61 24.54 22.55
CA PRO A 94 0.25 25.94 22.57
C PRO A 94 -0.81 26.25 21.51
N SER A 95 -1.80 26.98 21.98
CA SER A 95 -2.95 27.46 21.24
C SER A 95 -2.58 28.41 20.09
N THR A 96 -3.52 28.49 19.14
CA THR A 96 -3.94 29.70 18.43
C THR A 96 -3.43 29.92 17.00
N ASN A 97 -4.43 29.86 16.11
CA ASN A 97 -4.59 30.55 14.82
C ASN A 97 -3.95 29.98 13.56
N GLY A 98 -4.82 29.53 12.65
CA GLY A 98 -4.61 29.68 11.21
C GLY A 98 -5.11 28.49 10.40
N HIS A 99 -6.30 28.63 9.80
CA HIS A 99 -6.86 27.81 8.75
C HIS A 99 -5.82 27.11 7.85
N SER A 100 -5.80 25.78 7.87
CA SER A 100 -5.71 24.87 6.72
C SER A 100 -5.65 23.46 7.27
N SER A 101 -6.75 22.69 7.17
CA SER A 101 -6.70 21.25 7.31
C SER A 101 -5.84 20.70 6.17
N PRO A 102 -4.68 20.05 6.40
CA PRO A 102 -4.11 19.20 5.39
C PRO A 102 -4.98 17.94 5.38
N GLN A 103 -5.88 17.85 4.40
CA GLN A 103 -6.48 16.56 4.05
C GLN A 103 -5.34 15.55 3.88
N PRO A 104 -5.39 14.36 4.53
CA PRO A 104 -4.46 13.30 4.21
C PRO A 104 -4.63 12.99 2.73
N VAL A 105 -3.50 13.03 2.04
CA VAL A 105 -3.31 12.82 0.61
C VAL A 105 -4.30 11.79 0.03
N SER A 106 -5.18 12.27 -0.85
CA SER A 106 -6.13 11.44 -1.59
C SER A 106 -5.40 10.36 -2.36
N GLU A 107 -5.39 9.14 -1.83
CA GLU A 107 -5.26 7.93 -2.64
C GLU A 107 -6.48 7.89 -3.57
N LYS A 108 -6.32 8.44 -4.77
CA LYS A 108 -7.39 8.59 -5.77
C LYS A 108 -7.61 7.26 -6.49
N THR A 109 -7.77 6.16 -5.76
CA THR A 109 -8.11 4.85 -6.35
C THR A 109 -9.62 4.77 -6.48
N ILE A 110 -10.13 5.13 -7.66
CA ILE A 110 -11.55 5.07 -7.98
C ILE A 110 -11.83 3.74 -8.68
N ALA A 111 -12.68 2.92 -8.07
CA ALA A 111 -13.18 1.70 -8.71
C ALA A 111 -14.37 2.02 -9.62
N THR A 112 -14.39 1.42 -10.81
CA THR A 112 -15.47 1.59 -11.80
C THR A 112 -15.91 0.21 -12.31
N LEU A 113 -17.21 0.04 -12.54
CA LEU A 113 -17.75 -1.19 -13.13
C LEU A 113 -17.34 -1.30 -14.60
N THR A 114 -16.96 -2.50 -15.03
CA THR A 114 -16.74 -2.78 -16.46
C THR A 114 -18.08 -2.98 -17.17
N THR A 115 -18.08 -3.06 -18.50
CA THR A 115 -19.28 -3.43 -19.29
C THR A 115 -19.85 -4.77 -18.83
N PHE A 116 -18.99 -5.72 -18.44
CA PHE A 116 -19.39 -7.03 -17.91
C PHE A 116 -19.93 -6.93 -16.48
N GLY A 117 -19.29 -6.13 -15.62
CA GLY A 117 -19.78 -5.88 -14.26
C GLY A 117 -21.17 -5.24 -14.23
N GLN A 118 -21.47 -4.32 -15.16
CA GLN A 118 -22.78 -3.65 -15.21
C GLN A 118 -23.94 -4.62 -15.46
N THR A 119 -23.73 -5.72 -16.16
CA THR A 119 -24.75 -6.75 -16.44
C THR A 119 -24.63 -7.97 -15.52
N TYR A 120 -23.61 -8.01 -14.66
CA TYR A 120 -23.35 -9.13 -13.77
C TYR A 120 -24.34 -9.16 -12.60
N ALA A 121 -24.97 -10.32 -12.38
CA ALA A 121 -25.88 -10.49 -11.26
C ALA A 121 -25.09 -10.50 -9.94
N ALA A 122 -25.23 -9.44 -9.15
CA ALA A 122 -24.59 -9.30 -7.84
C ALA A 122 -24.94 -10.46 -6.86
N ALA A 123 -26.01 -11.20 -7.13
CA ALA A 123 -26.38 -12.42 -6.38
C ALA A 123 -25.37 -13.57 -6.52
N ASN A 124 -24.58 -13.58 -7.60
CA ASN A 124 -23.52 -14.58 -7.82
C ASN A 124 -22.24 -14.28 -7.03
N LEU A 125 -22.17 -13.13 -6.36
CA LEU A 125 -21.05 -12.76 -5.49
C LEU A 125 -21.30 -13.22 -4.05
N PRO A 126 -20.23 -13.60 -3.33
CA PRO A 126 -20.27 -13.73 -1.87
C PRO A 126 -20.87 -12.48 -1.23
N ARG A 127 -21.60 -12.62 -0.12
CA ARG A 127 -22.30 -11.51 0.55
C ARG A 127 -21.39 -10.29 0.80
N TYR A 128 -20.14 -10.56 1.15
CA TYR A 128 -19.11 -9.55 1.40
C TYR A 128 -18.72 -8.79 0.11
N ASP A 129 -18.28 -9.53 -0.91
CA ASP A 129 -17.92 -9.01 -2.23
C ASP A 129 -19.08 -8.25 -2.88
N ARG A 130 -20.32 -8.74 -2.68
CA ARG A 130 -21.56 -8.11 -3.15
C ARG A 130 -21.77 -6.72 -2.57
N THR A 131 -21.52 -6.53 -1.27
CA THR A 131 -21.66 -5.21 -0.64
C THR A 131 -20.70 -4.20 -1.24
N ILE A 132 -19.44 -4.59 -1.42
CA ILE A 132 -18.42 -3.72 -2.04
C ILE A 132 -18.81 -3.44 -3.50
N PHE A 133 -19.16 -4.47 -4.26
CA PHE A 133 -19.55 -4.38 -5.66
C PHE A 133 -20.72 -3.42 -5.90
N LEU A 134 -21.75 -3.46 -5.05
CA LEU A 134 -22.91 -2.56 -5.14
C LEU A 134 -22.60 -1.10 -4.78
N LEU A 135 -21.54 -0.86 -4.02
CA LEU A 135 -21.12 0.49 -3.64
C LEU A 135 -20.26 1.16 -4.72
N ILE A 136 -19.73 0.39 -5.67
CA ILE A 136 -18.89 0.90 -6.76
C ILE A 136 -19.77 1.68 -7.75
N ASN A 137 -19.54 2.98 -7.81
CA ASN A 137 -20.27 3.91 -8.68
C ASN A 137 -19.34 4.78 -9.54
N GLY A 138 -18.04 4.45 -9.62
CA GLY A 138 -17.06 5.27 -10.35
C GLY A 138 -16.71 6.59 -9.67
N ARG A 139 -17.11 6.81 -8.41
CA ARG A 139 -16.81 8.05 -7.66
C ARG A 139 -16.20 7.81 -6.28
N ARG A 140 -16.33 6.61 -5.73
CA ARG A 140 -15.83 6.27 -4.39
C ARG A 140 -14.39 5.78 -4.43
N THR A 141 -13.61 6.23 -3.46
CA THR A 141 -12.24 5.76 -3.23
C THR A 141 -12.23 4.54 -2.32
N VAL A 142 -11.10 3.83 -2.27
CA VAL A 142 -10.91 2.72 -1.32
C VAL A 142 -11.10 3.17 0.13
N SER A 143 -10.63 4.37 0.46
CA SER A 143 -10.84 4.97 1.79
C SER A 143 -12.33 5.23 2.08
N ASP A 144 -13.09 5.74 1.12
CA ASP A 144 -14.55 5.94 1.27
C ASP A 144 -15.27 4.60 1.49
N LEU A 145 -14.92 3.58 0.70
CA LEU A 145 -15.46 2.22 0.84
C LEU A 145 -15.10 1.61 2.20
N SER A 146 -13.86 1.77 2.65
CA SER A 146 -13.38 1.33 3.97
C SER A 146 -14.19 1.97 5.10
N GLN A 147 -14.42 3.28 5.04
CA GLN A 147 -15.21 4.00 6.04
C GLN A 147 -16.68 3.57 6.03
N LEU A 148 -17.27 3.42 4.85
CA LEU A 148 -18.70 3.12 4.69
C LEU A 148 -19.04 1.69 5.12
N ILE A 149 -18.11 0.76 4.89
CA ILE A 149 -18.26 -0.66 5.25
C ILE A 149 -17.68 -0.93 6.65
N ARG A 150 -17.00 0.06 7.26
CA ARG A 150 -16.28 -0.03 8.54
C ARG A 150 -15.27 -1.19 8.56
N ARG A 151 -14.50 -1.31 7.48
CA ARG A 151 -13.52 -2.38 7.25
C ARG A 151 -12.16 -1.80 6.92
N SER A 152 -11.11 -2.57 7.16
CA SER A 152 -9.75 -2.13 6.85
C SER A 152 -9.59 -1.90 5.33
N PRO A 153 -8.82 -0.89 4.91
CA PRO A 153 -8.54 -0.63 3.50
C PRO A 153 -7.97 -1.86 2.78
N GLU A 154 -7.20 -2.70 3.47
CA GLU A 154 -6.62 -3.95 2.96
C GLU A 154 -7.68 -4.99 2.56
N GLU A 155 -8.72 -5.15 3.38
CA GLU A 155 -9.83 -6.05 3.05
C GLU A 155 -10.61 -5.52 1.84
N ILE A 156 -10.72 -4.19 1.71
CA ILE A 156 -11.33 -3.56 0.53
C ILE A 156 -10.47 -3.81 -0.70
N TYR A 157 -9.16 -3.59 -0.63
CA TYR A 157 -8.22 -3.84 -1.72
C TYR A 157 -8.24 -5.29 -2.19
N THR A 158 -8.22 -6.25 -1.26
CA THR A 158 -8.29 -7.68 -1.56
C THR A 158 -9.56 -8.01 -2.32
N THR A 159 -10.69 -7.42 -1.92
CA THR A 159 -11.97 -7.63 -2.61
C THR A 159 -11.97 -6.99 -4.00
N LEU A 160 -11.47 -5.76 -4.13
CA LEU A 160 -11.40 -5.07 -5.42
C LEU A 160 -10.50 -5.83 -6.39
N GLN A 161 -9.37 -6.37 -5.94
CA GLN A 161 -8.54 -7.26 -6.75
C GLN A 161 -9.27 -8.51 -7.20
N ARG A 162 -10.03 -9.17 -6.33
CA ARG A 162 -10.83 -10.35 -6.71
C ARG A 162 -11.88 -10.01 -7.77
N LEU A 163 -12.61 -8.91 -7.57
CA LEU A 163 -13.60 -8.42 -8.54
C LEU A 163 -12.96 -8.04 -9.88
N GLN A 164 -11.75 -7.46 -9.86
CA GLN A 164 -11.01 -7.13 -11.08
C GLN A 164 -10.49 -8.37 -11.81
N ASN A 165 -10.02 -9.39 -11.09
CA ASN A 165 -9.62 -10.68 -11.68
C ASN A 165 -10.81 -11.37 -12.38
N GLN A 166 -12.03 -11.16 -11.89
CA GLN A 166 -13.27 -11.62 -12.53
C GLN A 166 -13.75 -10.70 -13.66
N GLN A 167 -12.98 -9.68 -14.03
CA GLN A 167 -13.31 -8.67 -15.03
C GLN A 167 -14.60 -7.90 -14.72
N LEU A 168 -15.04 -7.87 -13.46
CA LEU A 168 -16.26 -7.19 -13.03
C LEU A 168 -16.04 -5.69 -12.81
N ILE A 169 -14.84 -5.33 -12.37
CA ILE A 169 -14.47 -3.94 -12.11
C ILE A 169 -13.09 -3.65 -12.68
N THR A 170 -12.85 -2.38 -12.92
CA THR A 170 -11.51 -1.82 -13.09
C THR A 170 -11.29 -0.84 -11.96
N PHE A 171 -10.19 -0.98 -11.24
CA PHE A 171 -9.74 0.05 -10.32
C PHE A 171 -8.31 0.45 -10.74
N GLU A 172 -8.11 1.74 -10.93
CA GLU A 172 -6.81 2.29 -11.25
C GLU A 172 -6.13 2.64 -9.93
N THR A 173 -5.17 1.81 -9.51
CA THR A 173 -4.23 2.25 -8.49
C THR A 173 -3.38 3.32 -9.14
N LEU A 174 -3.74 4.58 -8.89
CA LEU A 174 -2.89 5.72 -9.17
C LEU A 174 -1.64 5.53 -8.30
N ALA A 175 -0.67 4.77 -8.83
CA ALA A 175 0.68 4.79 -8.33
C ALA A 175 1.07 6.28 -8.23
N PRO A 176 1.68 6.73 -7.14
CA PRO A 176 2.26 8.06 -7.11
C PRO A 176 3.18 8.16 -8.33
N GLN A 177 2.74 8.94 -9.33
CA GLN A 177 3.51 9.16 -10.54
C GLN A 177 4.82 9.85 -10.14
N PRO A 178 5.93 9.51 -10.82
CA PRO A 178 7.28 9.93 -10.45
C PRO A 178 7.46 11.45 -10.32
#